data_AF-A0A6F8V8F1-F1
#
_entry.id   AF-A0A6F8V8F1-F1
#
_cell.length_a   1.000
_cell.length_b   1.000
_cell.length_c   1.000
_cell.angle_alpha   90.00
_cell.angle_beta   90.00
_cell.angle_gamma   90.00
#
_symmetry.space_group_name_H-M   'P 1'
#
loop_
_entity.id
_entity.type
_entity.pdbx_description
1 polymer ?
#
loop_
_entity_poly.entity_id
_entity_poly.type
_entity_poly.pdbx_seq_one_letter_code
_entity_poly.pdbx_strand_id
1 'polypeptide(L)'
;MNKIQNGFTLIELVVVIVILGILAATALPKFVDLSSDAKTAAAAGIAGGISSAASINYAARKANPLKGVAYKSATACASAQIQTIMQSTLDTANYTYAAVGAQDCSAVASDGTVISCAVTPTTSGTAATATVICAQ
;
A
#
# COMPACT_ATOMS: atom_id res chain seq x y z
N MET A 1 56.48 -5.63 -31.50
CA MET A 1 55.58 -6.70 -31.01
C MET A 1 54.16 -6.32 -31.39
N ASN A 2 53.64 -6.84 -32.51
CA ASN A 2 52.28 -6.55 -32.96
C ASN A 2 51.31 -7.47 -32.20
N LYS A 3 50.48 -6.88 -31.33
CA LYS A 3 49.36 -7.59 -30.71
C LYS A 3 48.30 -7.85 -31.79
N ILE A 4 48.02 -9.12 -32.06
CA ILE A 4 46.89 -9.55 -32.86
C ILE A 4 45.63 -9.14 -32.09
N GLN A 5 44.84 -8.21 -32.63
CA GLN A 5 43.54 -7.88 -32.08
C GLN A 5 42.56 -8.99 -32.47
N ASN A 6 42.27 -9.89 -31.55
CA ASN A 6 41.20 -10.86 -31.71
C ASN A 6 39.86 -10.12 -31.62
N GLY A 7 39.30 -9.75 -32.77
CA GLY A 7 37.95 -9.20 -32.86
C GLY A 7 36.90 -10.24 -32.47
N PHE A 8 35.80 -9.78 -31.87
CA PHE A 8 34.64 -10.60 -31.52
C PHE A 8 33.96 -11.10 -32.81
N THR A 9 33.55 -12.37 -32.84
CA THR A 9 32.89 -12.93 -34.03
C THR A 9 31.43 -12.49 -34.11
N LEU A 10 30.89 -12.34 -35.32
CA LEU A 10 29.46 -12.04 -35.50
C LEU A 10 28.57 -13.13 -34.89
N ILE A 11 29.02 -14.39 -34.93
CA ILE A 11 28.27 -15.52 -34.36
C ILE A 11 28.21 -15.46 -32.83
N GLU A 12 29.28 -15.04 -32.15
CA GLU A 12 29.24 -14.84 -30.70
C GLU A 12 28.23 -13.76 -30.33
N LEU A 13 28.17 -12.66 -31.09
CA LEU A 13 27.23 -11.58 -30.80
C LEU A 13 25.78 -12.02 -30.98
N VAL A 14 25.50 -12.81 -32.02
CA VAL A 14 24.18 -13.40 -32.27
C VAL A 14 23.79 -14.39 -31.18
N VAL A 15 24.70 -15.25 -30.73
CA VAL A 15 24.37 -16.22 -29.68
C VAL A 15 24.05 -15.52 -28.35
N VAL A 16 24.75 -14.43 -28.02
CA VAL A 16 24.51 -13.66 -26.78
C VAL A 16 23.12 -13.03 -26.78
N ILE A 17 22.71 -12.37 -27.86
CA ILE A 17 21.37 -11.75 -27.93
C ILE A 17 20.26 -12.80 -27.91
N VAL A 18 20.50 -13.99 -28.48
CA VAL A 18 19.53 -15.10 -28.44
C VAL A 18 19.38 -15.61 -27.00
N ILE A 19 20.48 -15.82 -26.29
CA ILE A 19 20.44 -16.25 -24.88
C ILE A 19 19.74 -15.19 -24.02
N LEU A 20 20.11 -13.90 -24.17
CA LEU A 20 19.45 -12.80 -23.45
C LEU A 20 17.96 -12.71 -23.79
N GLY A 21 17.57 -12.97 -25.04
CA GLY A 21 16.17 -13.01 -25.46
C GLY A 21 15.36 -14.10 -24.75
N ILE A 22 15.91 -15.32 -24.63
CA ILE A 22 15.25 -16.44 -23.94
C ILE A 22 15.14 -16.16 -22.43
N LEU A 23 16.21 -15.64 -21.82
CA LEU A 23 16.22 -15.28 -20.40
C LEU A 23 15.21 -14.16 -20.12
N ALA A 24 15.14 -13.13 -20.97
CA ALA A 24 14.18 -12.05 -20.83
C ALA A 24 12.73 -12.54 -20.97
N ALA A 25 12.45 -13.38 -21.96
CA ALA A 25 11.11 -13.93 -22.20
C ALA A 25 10.58 -14.77 -21.02
N THR A 26 11.47 -15.47 -20.32
CA THR A 26 11.11 -16.32 -19.17
C THR A 26 11.10 -15.57 -17.83
N ALA A 27 11.99 -14.60 -17.63
CA ALA A 27 12.10 -13.85 -16.38
C ALA A 27 11.08 -12.71 -16.23
N LEU A 28 10.71 -12.05 -17.33
CA LEU A 28 9.85 -10.86 -17.29
C LEU A 28 8.45 -11.13 -16.72
N PRO A 29 7.74 -12.22 -17.07
CA PRO A 29 6.45 -12.54 -16.46
C PRO A 29 6.54 -12.69 -14.94
N LYS A 30 7.58 -13.40 -14.46
CA LYS A 30 7.81 -13.62 -13.02
C LYS A 30 8.11 -12.33 -12.27
N PHE A 31 8.82 -11.40 -12.89
CA PHE A 31 9.12 -10.10 -12.27
C PHE A 31 7.87 -9.22 -12.11
N VAL A 32 6.95 -9.26 -13.09
CA VAL A 32 5.67 -8.54 -13.02
C VAL A 32 4.79 -9.10 -11.90
N ASP A 33 4.67 -10.42 -11.80
CA ASP A 33 3.92 -11.09 -10.73
C ASP A 33 4.47 -10.72 -9.34
N LEU A 34 5.80 -10.83 -9.15
CA LEU A 34 6.45 -10.48 -7.88
C LEU A 34 6.24 -9.01 -7.50
N SER A 35 6.26 -8.11 -8.48
CA SER A 35 6.00 -6.69 -8.25
C SER A 35 4.55 -6.43 -7.81
N SER A 36 3.59 -7.18 -8.35
CA SER A 36 2.18 -7.13 -7.94
C SER A 36 1.98 -7.67 -6.52
N ASP A 37 2.64 -8.80 -6.20
CA ASP A 37 2.59 -9.41 -4.88
C ASP A 37 3.22 -8.52 -3.81
N ALA A 38 4.35 -7.87 -4.13
CA ALA A 38 5.01 -6.92 -3.23
C ALA A 38 4.11 -5.74 -2.88
N LYS A 39 3.39 -5.18 -3.86
CA LYS A 39 2.43 -4.08 -3.63
C LYS A 39 1.22 -4.54 -2.82
N THR A 40 0.74 -5.76 -3.06
CA THR A 40 -0.35 -6.34 -2.29
C THR A 40 0.04 -6.54 -0.83
N ALA A 41 1.25 -7.07 -0.57
CA ALA A 41 1.79 -7.23 0.77
C ALA A 41 2.00 -5.88 1.47
N ALA A 42 2.51 -4.87 0.75
CA ALA A 42 2.65 -3.53 1.27
C ALA A 42 1.30 -2.87 1.60
N ALA A 43 0.28 -3.02 0.74
CA ALA A 43 -1.08 -2.57 1.03
C ALA A 43 -1.64 -3.23 2.30
N ALA A 44 -1.42 -4.54 2.47
CA ALA A 44 -1.81 -5.26 3.68
C ALA A 44 -1.07 -4.76 4.94
N GLY A 45 0.22 -4.45 4.82
CA GLY A 45 1.00 -3.85 5.90
C GLY A 45 0.49 -2.47 6.30
N ILE A 46 0.20 -1.61 5.32
CA ILE A 46 -0.41 -0.29 5.56
C ILE A 46 -1.77 -0.46 6.22
N ALA A 47 -2.62 -1.35 5.71
CA ALA A 47 -3.95 -1.61 6.25
C ALA A 47 -3.89 -2.10 7.71
N GLY A 48 -2.99 -3.02 8.04
CA GLY A 48 -2.77 -3.48 9.41
C GLY A 48 -2.27 -2.35 10.33
N GLY A 49 -1.42 -1.46 9.82
CA GLY A 49 -0.98 -0.27 10.53
C GLY A 49 -2.12 0.70 10.84
N ILE A 50 -3.01 0.94 9.87
CA ILE A 50 -4.21 1.77 10.05
C ILE A 50 -5.12 1.17 11.14
N SER A 51 -5.41 -0.14 11.07
CA SER A 51 -6.26 -0.82 12.05
C SER A 51 -5.69 -0.78 13.47
N SER A 52 -4.37 -0.95 13.57
CA SER A 52 -3.67 -0.87 14.85
C SER A 52 -3.73 0.56 15.41
N ALA A 53 -3.46 1.57 14.59
CA ALA A 53 -3.53 2.97 15.00
C ALA A 53 -4.95 3.36 15.42
N ALA A 54 -5.98 2.91 14.71
CA ALA A 54 -7.37 3.18 15.04
C ALA A 54 -7.80 2.56 16.37
N SER A 55 -7.42 1.31 16.64
CA SER A 55 -7.74 0.65 17.91
C SER A 55 -7.03 1.30 19.10
N ILE A 56 -5.75 1.67 18.95
CA ILE A 56 -4.99 2.40 19.97
C ILE A 56 -5.59 3.78 20.21
N ASN A 57 -5.92 4.50 19.15
CA ASN A 57 -6.52 5.83 19.23
C ASN A 57 -7.86 5.80 19.97
N TYR A 58 -8.75 4.89 19.59
CA TYR A 58 -10.04 4.71 20.23
C TYR A 58 -9.87 4.35 21.71
N ALA A 59 -9.03 3.36 22.04
CA ALA A 59 -8.78 2.96 23.42
C ALA A 59 -8.22 4.11 24.27
N ALA A 60 -7.23 4.84 23.75
CA ALA A 60 -6.63 5.98 24.43
C ALA A 60 -7.66 7.09 24.68
N ARG A 61 -8.51 7.38 23.69
CA ARG A 61 -9.53 8.42 23.77
C ARG A 61 -10.69 8.05 24.71
N LYS A 62 -11.09 6.79 24.74
CA LYS A 62 -12.10 6.29 25.70
C LYS A 62 -11.59 6.30 27.13
N ALA A 63 -10.29 6.08 27.33
CA ALA A 63 -9.67 6.21 28.66
C ALA A 63 -9.57 7.69 29.10
N ASN A 64 -9.24 8.58 28.17
CA ASN A 64 -9.23 10.03 28.42
C ASN A 64 -9.36 10.79 27.08
N PRO A 65 -10.31 11.73 26.93
CA PRO A 65 -10.55 12.45 25.68
C PRO A 65 -9.36 13.29 25.20
N LEU A 66 -8.37 13.57 26.06
CA LEU A 66 -7.14 14.30 25.73
C LEU A 66 -6.00 13.39 25.26
N LYS A 67 -6.11 12.07 25.41
CA LYS A 67 -5.04 11.10 25.07
C LYS A 67 -5.17 10.47 23.68
N GLY A 68 -6.21 10.80 22.94
CA GLY A 68 -6.42 10.36 21.56
C GLY A 68 -7.08 11.44 20.72
N VAL A 69 -7.05 11.26 19.41
CA VAL A 69 -7.62 12.21 18.44
C VAL A 69 -9.10 11.92 18.21
N ALA A 70 -9.92 12.97 18.14
CA ALA A 70 -11.33 12.85 17.77
C ALA A 70 -11.44 12.39 16.31
N TYR A 71 -11.91 11.18 16.09
CA TYR A 71 -12.14 10.63 14.76
C TYR A 71 -13.61 10.84 14.36
N LYS A 72 -13.93 12.05 13.88
CA LYS A 72 -15.27 12.47 13.47
C LYS A 72 -15.27 12.97 12.03
N SER A 73 -15.56 12.10 11.07
CA SER A 73 -15.60 12.48 9.65
C SER A 73 -16.61 11.67 8.86
N ALA A 74 -17.33 12.35 7.96
CA ALA A 74 -18.15 11.72 6.92
C ALA A 74 -17.32 11.07 5.80
N THR A 75 -16.04 11.39 5.74
CA THR A 75 -15.05 10.76 4.84
C THR A 75 -13.97 10.07 5.68
N ALA A 76 -14.41 9.18 6.58
CA ALA A 76 -13.57 8.48 7.56
C ALA A 76 -12.38 7.71 6.95
N CYS A 77 -12.41 7.35 5.67
CA CYS A 77 -11.31 6.65 5.00
C CYS A 77 -10.43 7.55 4.14
N ALA A 78 -10.68 8.86 4.12
CA ALA A 78 -9.82 9.79 3.41
C ALA A 78 -8.43 9.81 4.07
N SER A 79 -7.38 9.86 3.24
CA SER A 79 -5.99 9.84 3.71
C SER A 79 -5.69 10.93 4.73
N ALA A 80 -6.25 12.14 4.56
CA ALA A 80 -6.11 13.24 5.51
C ALA A 80 -6.66 12.91 6.91
N GLN A 81 -7.73 12.12 7.00
CA GLN A 81 -8.31 11.71 8.28
C GLN A 81 -7.47 10.61 8.92
N ILE A 82 -7.12 9.58 8.15
CA ILE A 82 -6.31 8.45 8.62
C ILE A 82 -4.92 8.93 9.11
N GLN A 83 -4.32 9.95 8.47
CA GLN A 83 -3.05 10.52 8.92
C GLN A 83 -3.10 11.11 10.33
N THR A 84 -4.27 11.60 10.78
CA THR A 84 -4.42 12.13 12.14
C THR A 84 -4.24 11.06 13.23
N ILE A 85 -4.54 9.80 12.92
CA ILE A 85 -4.41 8.68 13.87
C ILE A 85 -3.08 7.93 13.69
N MET A 86 -2.54 7.86 12.48
CA MET A 86 -1.28 7.15 12.22
C MET A 86 -0.01 7.94 12.55
N GLN A 87 -0.10 9.28 12.69
CA GLN A 87 1.05 10.16 12.98
C GLN A 87 2.25 9.97 12.02
N SER A 88 2.00 9.42 10.84
CA SER A 88 2.96 9.16 9.77
C SER A 88 2.32 9.48 8.43
N THR A 89 3.13 9.92 7.48
CA THR A 89 2.65 10.22 6.12
C THR A 89 2.25 8.93 5.41
N LEU A 90 1.01 8.89 4.92
CA LEU A 90 0.54 7.86 4.01
C LEU A 90 1.07 8.10 2.60
N ASP A 91 1.50 7.05 1.92
CA ASP A 91 1.83 7.10 0.50
C ASP A 91 0.53 7.18 -0.31
N THR A 92 0.20 8.38 -0.78
CA THR A 92 -0.95 8.65 -1.64
C THR A 92 -0.60 8.63 -3.12
N ALA A 93 0.68 8.44 -3.48
CA ALA A 93 1.11 8.33 -4.88
C ALA A 93 0.92 6.90 -5.40
N ASN A 94 1.23 5.91 -4.56
CA ASN A 94 1.13 4.49 -4.93
C ASN A 94 -0.12 3.78 -4.40
N TYR A 95 -0.80 4.36 -3.39
CA TYR A 95 -1.99 3.76 -2.79
C TYR A 95 -3.12 4.78 -2.66
N THR A 96 -4.35 4.31 -2.87
CA THR A 96 -5.58 5.06 -2.62
C THR A 96 -6.28 4.50 -1.38
N TYR A 97 -6.99 5.38 -0.68
CA TYR A 97 -7.68 5.09 0.57
C TYR A 97 -9.14 5.49 0.40
N ALA A 98 -10.06 4.53 0.49
CA ALA A 98 -11.48 4.76 0.24
C ALA A 98 -12.34 3.93 1.19
N ALA A 99 -13.55 4.40 1.49
CA ALA A 99 -14.50 3.63 2.29
C ALA A 99 -15.07 2.46 1.50
N VAL A 100 -15.28 1.33 2.17
CA VAL A 100 -16.02 0.19 1.63
C VAL A 100 -17.51 0.40 1.96
N GLY A 101 -18.24 0.99 1.02
CA GLY A 101 -19.65 1.35 1.19
C GLY A 101 -19.85 2.73 1.83
N ALA A 102 -21.11 3.04 2.15
CA ALA A 102 -21.47 4.30 2.81
C ALA A 102 -21.20 4.20 4.32
N GLN A 103 -20.26 4.99 4.82
CA GLN A 103 -19.80 4.92 6.20
C GLN A 103 -19.51 6.34 6.74
N ASP A 104 -19.94 6.63 7.98
CA ASP A 104 -19.90 7.98 8.56
C ASP A 104 -19.53 7.94 10.06
N CYS A 105 -18.49 8.70 10.42
CA CYS A 105 -18.08 8.94 11.81
C CYS A 105 -18.45 10.35 12.32
N SER A 106 -19.08 11.20 11.52
CA SER A 106 -19.39 12.59 11.90
C SER A 106 -20.47 12.69 12.98
N ALA A 107 -21.38 11.71 13.05
CA ALA A 107 -22.43 11.66 14.05
C ALA A 107 -21.93 11.15 15.41
N VAL A 108 -22.38 11.76 16.51
CA VAL A 108 -22.01 11.34 17.88
C VAL A 108 -22.46 9.91 18.18
N ALA A 109 -23.60 9.48 17.62
CA ALA A 109 -24.10 8.11 17.73
C ALA A 109 -23.17 7.07 17.09
N SER A 110 -22.23 7.48 16.24
CA SER A 110 -21.27 6.60 15.59
C SER A 110 -20.07 6.23 16.48
N ASP A 111 -19.92 6.75 17.71
CA ASP A 111 -18.78 6.41 18.59
C ASP A 111 -18.61 4.88 18.75
N GLY A 112 -17.38 4.40 18.54
CA GLY A 112 -17.07 2.96 18.58
C GLY A 112 -17.48 2.16 17.34
N THR A 113 -18.10 2.80 16.34
CA THR A 113 -18.45 2.12 15.08
C THR A 113 -17.19 1.82 14.29
N VAL A 114 -17.08 0.58 13.80
CA VAL A 114 -15.99 0.14 12.95
C VAL A 114 -16.34 0.42 11.49
N ILE A 115 -15.44 1.10 10.81
CA ILE A 115 -15.51 1.53 9.42
C ILE A 115 -14.44 0.77 8.66
N SER A 116 -14.79 0.24 7.49
CA SER A 116 -13.89 -0.54 6.64
C SER A 116 -13.35 0.35 5.53
N CYS A 117 -12.03 0.53 5.50
CA CYS A 117 -11.35 1.28 4.46
C CYS A 117 -10.58 0.32 3.55
N ALA A 118 -10.64 0.53 2.25
CA ALA A 118 -9.78 -0.17 1.29
C ALA A 118 -8.50 0.64 1.05
N VAL A 119 -7.36 -0.04 1.14
CA VAL A 119 -6.04 0.43 0.70
C VAL A 119 -5.75 -0.24 -0.64
N THR A 120 -5.82 0.52 -1.73
CA THR A 120 -5.76 -0.03 -3.09
C THR A 120 -4.52 0.49 -3.82
N PRO A 121 -3.62 -0.40 -4.29
CA PRO A 121 -2.50 0.00 -5.14
C PRO A 121 -2.97 0.67 -6.43
N THR A 122 -2.28 1.72 -6.91
CA THR A 122 -2.70 2.51 -8.09
C THR A 122 -2.39 1.86 -9.43
N THR A 123 -1.50 0.88 -9.48
CA THR A 123 -0.93 0.35 -10.73
C THR A 123 -1.03 -1.16 -10.87
N SER A 124 -0.77 -1.92 -9.81
CA SER A 124 -0.90 -3.38 -9.80
C SER A 124 -0.97 -3.89 -8.35
N GLY A 125 -1.70 -4.99 -8.14
CA GLY A 125 -1.90 -5.62 -6.83
C GLY A 125 -3.36 -5.60 -6.38
N THR A 126 -3.64 -6.32 -5.30
CA THR A 126 -4.99 -6.43 -4.72
C THR A 126 -5.16 -5.44 -3.57
N ALA A 127 -6.38 -4.91 -3.43
CA ALA A 127 -6.71 -4.04 -2.31
C ALA A 127 -6.68 -4.81 -0.98
N ALA A 128 -6.18 -4.16 0.07
CA ALA A 128 -6.25 -4.65 1.43
C ALA A 128 -7.31 -3.88 2.23
N THR A 129 -7.95 -4.55 3.19
CA THR A 129 -8.96 -3.91 4.04
C THR A 129 -8.35 -3.50 5.38
N ALA A 130 -8.42 -2.21 5.67
CA ALA A 130 -8.14 -1.61 6.96
C ALA A 130 -9.45 -1.35 7.71
N THR A 131 -9.37 -1.23 9.03
CA THR A 131 -10.51 -0.83 9.87
C THR A 131 -10.18 0.42 10.64
N VAL A 132 -11.02 1.44 10.57
CA VAL A 132 -10.95 2.60 11.47
C VAL A 132 -12.12 2.57 12.44
N ILE A 133 -11.95 3.18 13.61
CA ILE A 133 -12.99 3.20 14.65
C ILE A 133 -13.34 4.66 14.90
N CYS A 134 -14.62 5.00 14.78
CA CYS A 134 -15.07 6.34 15.12
C CYS A 134 -14.82 6.61 16.61
N ALA A 135 -14.28 7.77 16.94
CA ALA A 135 -13.90 8.12 18.30
C ALA A 135 -14.31 9.57 18.60
N GLN A 136 -15.32 9.76 19.44
CA GLN A 136 -15.91 11.08 19.68
C GLN A 136 -15.14 11.94 20.69
#